data_AF-A0A1B6J4V8-F1
#
_entry.id   AF-A0A1B6J4V8-F1
#
_cell.length_a   1.000
_cell.length_b   1.000
_cell.length_c   1.000
_cell.angle_alpha   90.00
_cell.angle_beta   90.00
_cell.angle_gamma   90.00
#
_symmetry.space_group_name_H-M   'P 1'
#
loop_
_entity.id
_entity.type
_entity.pdbx_description
1 polymer ?
#
loop_
_entity_poly.entity_id
_entity_poly.type
_entity_poly.pdbx_seq_one_letter_code
_entity_poly.pdbx_strand_id
1 'polypeptide(L)'
;MLCVSYRANAWIDDPAGPRIVLLTVFFFLLTFLAATQDVALDGWAITMLKRENIGYAATCGSVGQTIGISVGFFVFMSLESADFCNAYLRSEPLPYGVLTLSSFLNYFGWIFLTTTTLVMLFKNEETLFTDEEHSLGVLDTYKKLIRIIRLPAIKTFSIFLLTMSISFSACDAISWLKLVRLGLDREKFALATTVIIPVKVSLLLFFWKRMTGEKSMDIFMKIYPVRLAFNLVASVFIWSTAQMLMGLDVP
;
A
#
# COMPACT_ATOMS: atom_id res chain seq x y z
N MET A 1 -2.24 17.12 1.54
CA MET A 1 -1.59 16.83 2.84
C MET A 1 -1.39 18.09 3.67
N LEU A 2 -0.77 19.15 3.12
CA LEU A 2 -0.52 20.40 3.85
C LEU A 2 -1.78 21.11 4.40
N CYS A 3 -2.85 21.18 3.62
CA CYS A 3 -4.11 21.76 4.11
C CYS A 3 -4.70 20.97 5.29
N VAL A 4 -4.53 19.64 5.28
CA VAL A 4 -4.99 18.76 6.35
C VAL A 4 -4.06 18.90 7.56
N SER A 5 -2.74 18.98 7.40
CA SER A 5 -1.81 19.10 8.52
C SER A 5 -2.04 20.36 9.37
N TYR A 6 -2.44 21.47 8.76
CA TYR A 6 -2.68 22.73 9.51
C TYR A 6 -3.96 22.69 10.35
N ARG A 7 -4.95 21.88 9.96
CA ARG A 7 -6.29 21.84 10.60
C ARG A 7 -6.64 20.50 11.23
N ALA A 8 -5.84 19.47 11.04
CA ALA A 8 -6.11 18.11 11.52
C ALA A 8 -6.26 18.06 13.04
N ASN A 9 -5.32 18.65 13.80
CA ASN A 9 -5.43 18.70 15.27
C ASN A 9 -6.72 19.42 15.70
N ALA A 10 -7.07 20.54 15.06
CA ALA A 10 -8.30 21.27 15.37
C ALA A 10 -9.59 20.50 15.02
N TRP A 11 -9.54 19.57 14.07
CA TRP A 11 -10.68 18.74 13.68
C TRP A 11 -10.78 17.45 14.49
N ILE A 12 -9.67 16.97 15.05
CA ILE A 12 -9.59 15.75 15.86
C ILE A 12 -9.87 16.07 17.33
N ASP A 13 -9.30 17.15 17.85
CA ASP A 13 -9.36 17.57 19.25
C ASP A 13 -10.50 18.59 19.53
N ASP A 14 -11.51 18.65 18.66
CA ASP A 14 -12.65 19.56 18.83
C ASP A 14 -13.47 19.16 20.09
N PRO A 15 -13.75 20.08 21.04
CA PRO A 15 -14.51 19.77 22.26
C PRO A 15 -15.91 19.18 22.00
N ALA A 16 -16.50 19.42 20.83
CA ALA A 16 -17.79 18.87 20.42
C ALA A 16 -17.70 17.45 19.82
N GLY A 17 -16.50 16.87 19.74
CA GLY A 17 -16.22 15.60 19.09
C GLY A 17 -15.58 15.79 17.70
N PRO A 18 -14.84 14.77 17.20
CA PRO A 18 -14.09 14.88 15.97
C PRO A 18 -15.01 15.18 14.77
N ARG A 19 -14.57 16.07 13.88
CA ARG A 19 -15.33 16.47 12.67
C ARG A 19 -15.20 15.42 11.57
N ILE A 20 -15.83 14.27 11.78
CA ILE A 20 -15.70 13.08 10.93
C ILE A 20 -16.00 13.39 9.46
N VAL A 21 -17.12 14.06 9.15
CA VAL A 21 -17.53 14.34 7.76
C VAL A 21 -16.46 15.12 7.00
N LEU A 22 -15.89 16.14 7.65
CA LEU A 22 -14.90 17.00 7.02
C LEU A 22 -13.59 16.23 6.80
N LEU A 23 -13.15 15.45 7.80
CA LEU A 23 -12.01 14.55 7.65
C LEU A 23 -12.24 13.56 6.49
N THR A 24 -13.42 12.94 6.40
CA THR A 24 -13.75 12.00 5.32
C THR A 24 -13.64 12.65 3.95
N VAL A 25 -14.18 13.86 3.75
CA VAL A 25 -14.10 14.57 2.46
C VAL A 25 -12.65 14.86 2.08
N PHE A 26 -11.84 15.37 3.01
CA PHE A 26 -10.44 15.69 2.72
C PHE A 26 -9.60 14.43 2.44
N PHE A 27 -9.77 13.37 3.23
CA PHE A 27 -9.08 12.10 2.98
C PHE A 27 -9.55 11.42 1.71
N PHE A 28 -10.85 11.50 1.39
CA PHE A 28 -11.38 11.01 0.10
C PHE A 28 -10.71 11.72 -1.07
N LEU A 29 -10.64 13.05 -1.04
CA LEU A 29 -9.95 13.82 -2.08
C LEU A 29 -8.47 13.44 -2.17
N LEU A 30 -7.76 13.32 -1.05
CA LEU A 30 -6.36 12.91 -1.05
C LEU A 30 -6.16 11.52 -1.67
N THR A 31 -7.00 10.55 -1.31
CA THR A 31 -6.96 9.20 -1.87
C THR A 31 -7.29 9.19 -3.35
N PHE A 32 -8.29 9.97 -3.79
CA PHE A 32 -8.65 10.10 -5.20
C PHE A 32 -7.51 10.67 -6.04
N LEU A 33 -6.85 11.72 -5.55
CA LEU A 33 -5.67 12.30 -6.21
C LEU A 33 -4.50 11.31 -6.25
N ALA A 34 -4.23 10.61 -5.14
CA ALA A 34 -3.18 9.60 -5.09
C ALA A 34 -3.45 8.45 -6.08
N ALA A 35 -4.69 7.97 -6.18
CA ALA A 35 -5.08 6.95 -7.15
C ALA A 35 -4.89 7.41 -8.60
N THR A 36 -5.17 8.69 -8.89
CA THR A 36 -4.94 9.26 -10.22
C THR A 36 -3.45 9.27 -10.58
N GLN A 37 -2.60 9.61 -9.61
CA GLN A 37 -1.15 9.60 -9.81
C GLN A 37 -0.58 8.19 -9.97
N ASP A 38 -1.08 7.21 -9.22
CA ASP A 38 -0.63 5.81 -9.32
C ASP A 38 -0.80 5.29 -10.76
N VAL A 39 -1.99 5.51 -11.35
CA VAL A 39 -2.27 5.14 -12.74
C VAL A 39 -1.39 5.90 -13.74
N ALA A 40 -1.16 7.19 -13.53
CA ALA A 40 -0.33 8.00 -14.42
C ALA A 40 1.15 7.56 -14.36
N LEU A 41 1.67 7.28 -13.16
CA LEU A 41 3.04 6.82 -12.93
C LEU A 41 3.26 5.42 -13.51
N ASP A 42 2.29 4.51 -13.39
CA ASP A 42 2.34 3.20 -14.04
C ASP A 42 2.42 3.32 -15.57
N GLY A 43 1.65 4.25 -16.15
CA GLY A 43 1.71 4.57 -17.58
C GLY A 43 3.07 5.15 -18.00
N TRP A 44 3.65 6.05 -17.20
CA TRP A 44 4.98 6.58 -17.46
C TRP A 44 6.07 5.53 -17.34
N ALA A 45 5.99 4.63 -16.35
CA ALA A 45 7.01 3.61 -16.13
C ALA A 45 7.19 2.71 -17.35
N ILE A 46 6.09 2.30 -18.01
CA ILE A 46 6.16 1.46 -19.22
C ILE A 46 6.72 2.19 -20.43
N THR A 47 6.57 3.52 -20.52
CA THR A 47 7.14 4.33 -21.61
C THR A 47 8.57 4.79 -21.33
N MET A 48 8.98 4.87 -20.06
CA MET A 48 10.31 5.33 -19.64
C MET A 48 11.37 4.23 -19.67
N LEU A 49 10.98 2.97 -19.47
CA LEU A 49 11.90 1.84 -19.47
C LEU A 49 12.12 1.29 -20.89
N LYS A 50 13.35 0.85 -21.18
CA LYS A 50 13.66 0.09 -22.40
C LYS A 50 12.79 -1.17 -22.49
N ARG A 51 12.44 -1.61 -23.70
CA ARG A 51 11.55 -2.77 -23.95
C ARG A 51 11.93 -4.04 -23.17
N GLU A 52 13.23 -4.32 -23.07
CA GLU A 52 13.80 -5.46 -22.34
C GLU A 52 13.55 -5.40 -20.82
N ASN A 53 13.31 -4.21 -20.29
CA ASN A 53 13.23 -3.91 -18.87
C ASN A 53 11.82 -3.52 -18.42
N ILE A 54 10.82 -3.52 -19.30
CA ILE A 54 9.44 -3.10 -18.98
C ILE A 54 8.87 -3.92 -17.81
N GLY A 55 9.24 -5.20 -17.69
CA GLY A 55 8.80 -6.02 -16.57
C GLY A 55 9.25 -5.52 -15.19
N TYR A 56 10.32 -4.72 -15.11
CA TYR A 56 10.76 -4.12 -13.85
C TYR A 56 9.85 -2.98 -13.38
N ALA A 57 9.06 -2.37 -14.26
CA ALA A 57 8.15 -1.27 -13.90
C ALA A 57 7.20 -1.67 -12.76
N ALA A 58 6.51 -2.81 -12.90
CA ALA A 58 5.60 -3.32 -11.88
C ALA A 58 6.34 -3.69 -10.58
N THR A 59 7.56 -4.22 -10.67
CA THR A 59 8.38 -4.54 -9.49
C THR A 59 8.77 -3.28 -8.73
N CYS A 60 9.23 -2.23 -9.42
CA CYS A 60 9.57 -0.95 -8.83
C CYS A 60 8.37 -0.32 -8.12
N GLY A 61 7.18 -0.34 -8.75
CA GLY A 61 5.93 0.12 -8.15
C GLY A 61 5.61 -0.63 -6.86
N SER A 62 5.63 -1.97 -6.91
CA SER A 62 5.31 -2.81 -5.75
C SER A 62 6.30 -2.63 -4.58
N VAL A 63 7.61 -2.54 -4.86
CA VAL A 63 8.63 -2.28 -3.83
C VAL A 63 8.45 -0.89 -3.23
N GLY A 64 8.25 0.14 -4.06
CA GLY A 64 8.03 1.51 -3.62
C GLY A 64 6.80 1.64 -2.72
N GLN A 65 5.67 1.06 -3.13
CA GLN A 65 4.45 1.03 -2.32
C GLN A 65 4.66 0.28 -1.00
N THR A 66 5.35 -0.86 -1.01
CA THR A 66 5.63 -1.63 0.21
C THR A 66 6.48 -0.83 1.20
N ILE A 67 7.54 -0.16 0.72
CA ILE A 67 8.38 0.71 1.55
C ILE A 67 7.56 1.90 2.08
N GLY A 68 6.75 2.53 1.23
CA GLY A 68 5.90 3.66 1.59
C GLY A 68 4.91 3.31 2.70
N ILE A 69 4.20 2.19 2.57
CA ILE A 69 3.30 1.66 3.60
C ILE A 69 4.07 1.36 4.88
N SER A 70 5.29 0.82 4.78
CA SER A 70 6.12 0.51 5.95
C SER A 70 6.51 1.77 6.72
N VAL A 71 6.99 2.79 6.02
CA VAL A 71 7.34 4.08 6.62
C VAL A 71 6.09 4.75 7.21
N GLY A 72 5.00 4.78 6.44
CA GLY A 72 3.75 5.42 6.86
C GLY A 72 3.04 4.73 8.03
N PHE A 73 3.18 3.42 8.19
CA PHE A 73 2.56 2.69 9.29
C PHE A 73 3.50 2.55 10.49
N PHE A 74 4.73 2.05 10.32
CA PHE A 74 5.63 1.73 11.44
C PHE A 74 6.40 2.93 11.94
N VAL A 75 7.09 3.64 11.05
CA VAL A 75 7.89 4.80 11.47
C VAL A 75 6.98 5.84 12.10
N PHE A 76 5.79 6.04 11.52
CA PHE A 76 4.78 6.90 12.13
C PHE A 76 4.27 6.36 13.48
N MET A 77 3.77 5.12 13.56
CA MET A 77 3.19 4.57 14.79
C MET A 77 4.20 4.48 15.94
N SER A 78 5.45 4.12 15.66
CA SER A 78 6.52 4.10 16.65
C SER A 78 6.88 5.50 17.16
N LEU A 79 6.93 6.50 16.28
CA LEU A 79 7.27 7.87 16.67
C LEU A 79 6.08 8.64 17.27
N GLU A 80 4.85 8.16 17.05
CA GLU A 80 3.63 8.70 17.66
C GLU A 80 3.34 8.08 19.05
N SER A 81 3.72 6.82 19.28
CA SER A 81 3.64 6.21 20.62
C SER A 81 4.62 6.86 21.61
N ALA A 82 4.07 7.38 22.71
CA ALA A 82 4.85 7.93 23.82
C ALA A 82 5.70 6.83 24.49
N ASP A 83 5.15 5.63 24.66
CA ASP A 83 5.81 4.51 25.32
C ASP A 83 7.04 4.04 24.54
N PHE A 84 6.92 3.90 23.22
CA PHE A 84 8.05 3.58 22.35
C PHE A 84 9.13 4.68 22.39
N CYS A 85 8.72 5.95 22.31
CA CYS A 85 9.66 7.07 22.35
C CYS A 85 10.39 7.16 23.68
N ASN A 86 9.70 6.91 24.80
CA ASN A 86 10.29 6.95 26.14
C ASN A 86 11.19 5.74 26.42
N ALA A 87 10.90 4.57 25.84
CA ALA A 87 11.70 3.37 26.02
C ALA A 87 12.98 3.34 25.14
N TYR A 88 12.92 3.88 23.92
CA TYR A 88 13.99 3.70 22.92
C TYR A 88 14.65 4.99 22.41
N LEU A 89 13.97 6.15 22.47
CA LEU A 89 14.50 7.41 21.91
C LEU A 89 14.86 8.47 22.95
N ARG A 90 14.15 8.54 24.08
CA ARG A 90 14.29 9.62 25.07
C ARG A 90 14.99 9.15 26.34
N SER A 91 15.72 10.07 26.96
CA SER A 91 16.30 9.89 28.29
C SER A 91 15.34 10.33 29.41
N GLU A 92 14.41 11.24 29.13
CA GLU A 92 13.37 11.68 30.08
C GLU A 92 11.96 11.37 29.52
N PRO A 93 11.07 10.75 30.32
CA PRO A 93 9.76 10.31 29.86
C PRO A 93 8.79 11.49 29.72
N LEU A 94 8.11 11.56 28.57
CA LEU A 94 7.07 12.55 28.27
C LEU A 94 5.77 11.86 27.82
N PRO A 95 4.59 12.45 28.07
CA PRO A 95 3.30 11.79 27.82
C PRO A 95 2.86 11.78 26.33
N TYR A 96 3.65 12.35 25.41
CA TYR A 96 3.32 12.46 23.99
C TYR A 96 4.46 11.92 23.11
N GLY A 97 4.12 11.33 21.96
CA GLY A 97 5.11 10.88 20.97
C GLY A 97 5.98 12.01 20.42
N VAL A 98 7.09 11.67 19.77
CA VAL A 98 7.98 12.65 19.12
C VAL A 98 7.31 13.28 17.89
N LEU A 99 6.43 12.54 17.22
CA LEU A 99 5.73 12.98 16.01
C LEU A 99 4.21 12.95 16.22
N THR A 100 3.54 14.04 15.82
CA THR A 100 2.09 14.08 15.71
C THR A 100 1.66 13.82 14.27
N LEU A 101 0.41 13.40 14.07
CA LEU A 101 -0.18 13.24 12.73
C LEU A 101 -0.04 14.52 11.88
N SER A 102 -0.26 15.68 12.48
CA SER A 102 -0.13 16.98 11.80
C SER A 102 1.31 17.24 11.36
N SER A 103 2.29 17.00 12.22
CA SER A 103 3.72 17.13 11.87
C SER A 103 4.12 16.17 10.75
N PHE A 104 3.65 14.92 10.80
CA PHE A 104 3.92 13.90 9.78
C PHE A 104 3.34 14.30 8.41
N LEU A 105 2.07 14.71 8.36
CA LEU A 105 1.42 15.15 7.13
C LEU A 105 2.04 16.44 6.58
N ASN A 106 2.56 17.31 7.43
CA ASN A 106 3.27 18.51 6.99
C ASN A 106 4.59 18.15 6.30
N TYR A 107 5.41 17.32 6.95
CA TYR A 107 6.69 16.86 6.42
C TYR A 107 6.55 16.14 5.07
N PHE A 108 5.68 15.13 5.00
CA PHE A 108 5.44 14.41 3.74
C PHE A 108 4.73 15.27 2.69
N GLY A 109 3.95 16.26 3.10
CA GLY A 109 3.39 17.26 2.20
C GLY A 109 4.45 18.06 1.45
N TRP A 110 5.51 18.49 2.14
CA TRP A 110 6.64 19.19 1.50
C TRP A 110 7.49 18.28 0.62
N ILE A 111 7.76 17.04 1.06
CA ILE A 111 8.44 16.05 0.22
C ILE A 111 7.66 15.87 -1.09
N PHE A 112 6.35 15.66 -0.99
CA PHE A 112 5.49 15.43 -2.15
C PHE A 112 5.45 16.63 -3.09
N LEU A 113 5.39 17.86 -2.58
CA LEU A 113 5.50 19.06 -3.42
C LEU A 113 6.86 19.15 -4.10
N THR A 114 7.93 18.88 -3.36
CA THR A 114 9.31 18.96 -3.89
C THR A 114 9.51 17.92 -4.99
N THR A 115 9.15 16.66 -4.76
CA THR A 115 9.27 15.61 -5.76
C THR A 115 8.41 15.88 -6.98
N THR A 116 7.17 16.33 -6.81
CA THR A 116 6.28 16.68 -7.93
C THR A 116 6.86 17.84 -8.75
N THR A 117 7.42 18.85 -8.09
CA THR A 117 8.06 19.98 -8.77
C THR A 117 9.32 19.54 -9.52
N LEU A 118 10.16 18.68 -8.91
CA LEU A 118 11.34 18.13 -9.57
C LEU A 118 10.94 17.31 -10.81
N VAL A 119 9.91 16.46 -10.71
CA VAL A 119 9.39 15.72 -11.85
C VAL A 119 8.89 16.69 -12.92
N MET A 120 8.13 17.72 -12.55
CA MET A 120 7.63 18.73 -13.50
C MET A 120 8.75 19.47 -14.24
N LEU A 121 9.89 19.73 -13.59
CA LEU A 121 11.00 20.47 -14.19
C LEU A 121 11.97 19.58 -14.99
N PHE A 122 12.21 18.34 -14.54
CA PHE A 122 13.24 17.47 -15.11
C PHE A 122 12.69 16.40 -16.06
N LYS A 123 11.42 16.03 -15.93
CA LYS A 123 10.83 14.99 -16.78
C LYS A 123 10.42 15.59 -18.12
N ASN A 124 11.30 15.44 -19.10
CA ASN A 124 10.93 15.64 -20.50
C ASN A 124 10.32 14.35 -21.06
N GLU A 125 9.23 14.49 -21.80
CA GLU A 125 8.61 13.42 -22.56
C GLU A 125 9.18 13.45 -23.99
N GLU A 126 9.90 12.41 -24.37
CA GLU A 126 10.24 12.22 -25.78
C GLU A 126 8.99 11.76 -26.52
N THR A 127 8.55 12.53 -27.49
CA THR A 127 7.57 12.08 -28.48
C THR A 127 8.24 11.03 -29.36
N LEU A 128 8.28 9.78 -28.88
CA LEU A 128 8.82 8.61 -29.58
C LEU A 128 7.99 8.19 -30.81
N PHE A 129 7.03 9.01 -31.23
CA PHE A 129 6.22 8.74 -32.40
C PHE A 129 6.85 9.41 -33.62
N THR A 130 7.58 8.62 -34.40
CA THR A 130 7.79 8.87 -35.82
C THR A 130 6.42 9.13 -36.45
N ASP A 131 6.33 10.12 -37.33
CA ASP A 131 5.11 10.68 -37.98
C ASP A 131 4.17 9.67 -38.73
N GLU A 132 4.35 8.36 -38.58
CA GLU A 132 3.60 7.31 -39.28
C GLU A 132 2.52 6.59 -38.43
N GLU A 133 2.59 6.64 -37.09
CA GLU A 133 1.50 6.10 -36.26
C GLU A 133 0.45 7.18 -36.02
N HIS A 134 -0.67 7.10 -36.75
CA HIS A 134 -1.90 7.86 -36.49
C HIS A 134 -2.12 8.01 -34.98
N SER A 135 -1.91 9.23 -34.46
CA SER A 135 -2.18 9.56 -33.07
C SER A 135 -3.63 9.20 -32.78
N LEU A 136 -3.85 8.07 -32.12
CA LEU A 136 -5.18 7.62 -31.75
C LEU A 136 -5.80 8.70 -30.88
N GLY A 137 -6.92 9.28 -31.33
CA GLY A 137 -7.64 10.24 -30.54
C GLY A 137 -8.04 9.61 -29.19
N VAL A 138 -8.15 10.43 -28.15
CA VAL A 138 -8.55 9.98 -26.79
C VAL A 138 -9.77 9.06 -26.84
N LEU A 139 -10.76 9.44 -27.65
CA LEU A 139 -11.99 8.68 -27.84
C LEU A 139 -11.77 7.31 -28.50
N ASP A 140 -10.82 7.20 -29.43
CA ASP A 140 -10.48 5.93 -30.07
C ASP A 140 -9.65 5.02 -29.15
N THR A 141 -8.83 5.60 -28.28
CA THR A 141 -8.15 4.90 -27.18
C THR A 141 -9.17 4.31 -26.20
N TYR A 142 -10.18 5.08 -25.79
CA TYR A 142 -11.28 4.55 -24.96
C TYR A 142 -12.08 3.45 -25.66
N LYS A 143 -12.39 3.59 -26.96
CA LYS A 143 -13.05 2.52 -27.73
C LYS A 143 -12.22 1.24 -27.75
N LYS A 144 -10.90 1.35 -27.97
CA LYS A 144 -9.98 0.20 -27.92
C LYS A 144 -9.93 -0.43 -26.54
N LEU A 145 -9.86 0.37 -25.47
CA LEU A 145 -9.89 -0.12 -24.10
C LEU A 145 -11.17 -0.91 -23.80
N ILE A 146 -12.34 -0.39 -24.19
CA ILE A 146 -13.62 -1.09 -24.04
C ILE A 146 -13.62 -2.42 -24.82
N ARG A 147 -13.05 -2.44 -26.03
CA ARG A 147 -12.91 -3.67 -26.82
C ARG A 147 -12.03 -4.70 -26.11
N ILE A 148 -10.91 -4.27 -25.52
CA ILE A 148 -10.01 -5.12 -24.74
C ILE A 148 -10.74 -5.70 -23.53
N ILE A 149 -11.40 -4.87 -22.72
CA ILE A 149 -12.18 -5.32 -21.55
C ILE A 149 -13.27 -6.32 -21.94
N ARG A 150 -13.83 -6.24 -23.16
CA ARG A 150 -14.85 -7.18 -23.66
C ARG A 150 -14.31 -8.55 -24.05
N LEU A 151 -12.99 -8.74 -24.19
CA LEU A 151 -12.40 -10.03 -24.56
C LEU A 151 -12.72 -11.10 -23.50
N PRO A 152 -13.11 -12.33 -23.93
CA PRO A 152 -13.49 -13.39 -22.99
C PRO A 152 -12.34 -13.76 -22.04
N ALA A 153 -11.10 -13.77 -22.54
CA ALA A 153 -9.92 -14.04 -21.71
C ALA A 153 -9.77 -13.04 -20.54
N ILE A 154 -9.98 -11.74 -20.80
CA ILE A 154 -9.88 -10.70 -19.77
C ILE A 154 -11.04 -10.79 -18.76
N LYS A 155 -12.25 -11.12 -19.23
CA LYS A 155 -13.38 -11.35 -18.33
C LYS A 155 -13.14 -12.53 -17.39
N THR A 156 -12.69 -13.67 -17.94
CA THR A 156 -12.36 -14.86 -17.15
C THR A 156 -11.24 -14.56 -16.16
N PHE A 157 -10.19 -13.86 -16.60
CA PHE A 157 -9.09 -13.46 -15.74
C PHE A 157 -9.54 -12.48 -14.64
N SER A 158 -10.42 -11.53 -14.95
CA SER A 158 -10.96 -10.58 -13.96
C SER A 158 -11.80 -11.29 -12.89
N ILE A 159 -12.67 -12.22 -13.28
CA ILE A 159 -13.47 -13.03 -12.34
C ILE A 159 -12.56 -13.88 -11.45
N PHE A 160 -11.51 -14.46 -12.02
CA PHE A 160 -10.51 -15.22 -11.28
C PHE A 160 -9.78 -14.35 -10.24
N LEU A 161 -9.29 -13.17 -10.65
CA LEU A 161 -8.64 -12.22 -9.74
C LEU A 161 -9.57 -11.71 -8.62
N LEU A 162 -10.85 -11.45 -8.94
CA LEU A 162 -11.85 -11.04 -7.95
C LEU A 162 -12.12 -12.15 -6.92
N THR A 163 -12.34 -13.39 -7.39
CA THR A 163 -12.54 -14.55 -6.51
C THR A 163 -11.32 -14.75 -5.60
N MET A 164 -10.13 -14.64 -6.17
CA MET A 164 -8.87 -14.71 -5.44
C MET A 164 -8.77 -13.63 -4.35
N SER A 165 -9.13 -12.39 -4.65
CA SER A 165 -9.08 -11.28 -3.69
C SER A 165 -9.94 -11.56 -2.44
N ILE A 166 -11.12 -12.15 -2.62
CA ILE A 166 -12.01 -12.54 -1.52
C ILE A 166 -11.32 -13.57 -0.62
N SER A 167 -10.66 -14.58 -1.18
CA SER A 167 -9.97 -15.63 -0.41
C SER A 167 -8.82 -15.10 0.45
N PHE A 168 -8.17 -14.01 0.06
CA PHE A 168 -7.09 -13.40 0.85
C PHE A 168 -7.57 -12.35 1.84
N SER A 169 -8.72 -11.70 1.59
CA SER A 169 -9.24 -10.61 2.42
C SER A 169 -9.39 -10.99 3.91
N ALA A 170 -9.85 -12.21 4.19
CA ALA A 170 -10.03 -12.70 5.56
C ALA A 170 -8.70 -12.79 6.33
N CYS A 171 -7.62 -13.20 5.66
CA CYS A 171 -6.31 -13.36 6.29
C CYS A 171 -5.52 -12.04 6.32
N ASP A 172 -5.55 -11.26 5.25
CA ASP A 172 -4.73 -10.06 5.13
C ASP A 172 -5.36 -8.82 5.79
N ALA A 173 -6.70 -8.65 5.76
CA ALA A 173 -7.36 -7.45 6.28
C ALA A 173 -7.98 -7.64 7.68
N ILE A 174 -8.56 -8.81 7.97
CA ILE A 174 -9.37 -9.01 9.19
C ILE A 174 -8.53 -9.50 10.38
N SER A 175 -7.47 -10.28 10.13
CA SER A 175 -6.66 -10.93 11.17
C SER A 175 -6.09 -9.96 12.20
N TRP A 176 -5.47 -8.87 11.75
CA TRP A 176 -4.91 -7.85 12.62
C TRP A 176 -5.99 -7.20 13.49
N LEU A 177 -7.09 -6.75 12.88
CA LEU A 177 -8.20 -6.10 13.59
C LEU A 177 -8.79 -7.03 14.66
N LYS A 178 -8.85 -8.33 14.37
CA LYS A 178 -9.34 -9.32 15.33
C LYS A 178 -8.35 -9.50 16.49
N LEU A 179 -7.06 -9.61 16.23
CA LEU A 179 -6.04 -9.74 17.28
C LEU A 179 -6.01 -8.52 18.22
N VAL A 180 -6.12 -7.29 17.71
CA VAL A 180 -6.22 -6.08 18.56
C VAL A 180 -7.46 -6.12 19.44
N ARG A 181 -8.62 -6.49 18.87
CA ARG A 181 -9.88 -6.58 19.63
C ARG A 181 -9.82 -7.63 20.74
N LEU A 182 -9.00 -8.66 20.57
CA LEU A 182 -8.80 -9.75 21.52
C LEU A 182 -7.80 -9.43 22.64
N GLY A 183 -7.26 -8.21 22.67
CA GLY A 183 -6.36 -7.78 23.74
C GLY A 183 -4.87 -7.96 23.42
N LEU A 184 -4.50 -8.27 22.18
CA LEU A 184 -3.10 -8.23 21.78
C LEU A 184 -2.63 -6.76 21.77
N ASP A 185 -1.62 -6.45 22.61
CA ASP A 185 -1.03 -5.12 22.67
C ASP A 185 -0.63 -4.65 21.27
N ARG A 186 -1.09 -3.45 20.90
CA ARG A 186 -0.82 -2.88 19.57
C ARG A 186 0.68 -2.80 19.28
N GLU A 187 1.47 -2.58 20.32
CA GLU A 187 2.92 -2.47 20.26
C GLU A 187 3.60 -3.78 19.87
N LYS A 188 3.17 -4.92 20.44
CA LYS A 188 3.76 -6.23 20.13
C LYS A 188 3.49 -6.64 18.68
N PHE A 189 2.32 -6.32 18.14
CA PHE A 189 2.04 -6.53 16.73
C PHE A 189 2.81 -5.57 15.82
N ALA A 190 2.91 -4.30 16.21
CA ALA A 190 3.70 -3.32 15.48
C ALA A 190 5.15 -3.81 15.37
N LEU A 191 5.73 -4.31 16.46
CA LEU A 191 7.06 -4.93 16.49
C LEU A 191 7.16 -6.17 15.58
N ALA A 192 6.23 -7.12 15.69
CA ALA A 192 6.23 -8.32 14.85
C ALA A 192 6.15 -7.98 13.35
N THR A 193 5.29 -7.03 12.99
CA THR A 193 5.08 -6.63 11.59
C THR A 193 6.26 -5.78 11.07
N THR A 194 6.92 -5.02 11.94
CA THR A 194 8.18 -4.30 11.63
C THR A 194 9.28 -5.27 11.19
N VAL A 195 9.35 -6.49 11.75
CA VAL A 195 10.31 -7.51 11.33
C VAL A 195 9.88 -8.19 10.03
N ILE A 196 8.58 -8.45 9.86
CA ILE A 196 8.05 -9.18 8.71
C ILE A 196 8.20 -8.40 7.40
N ILE A 197 8.09 -7.07 7.41
CA ILE A 197 8.07 -6.31 6.15
C ILE A 197 9.44 -6.15 5.47
N PRO A 198 10.54 -5.85 6.18
CA PRO A 198 11.88 -5.90 5.59
C PRO A 198 12.15 -7.28 4.95
N VAL A 199 11.67 -8.36 5.58
CA VAL A 199 11.73 -9.71 4.99
C VAL A 199 10.89 -9.79 3.72
N LYS A 200 9.65 -9.28 3.71
CA LYS A 200 8.81 -9.21 2.49
C LYS A 200 9.47 -8.42 1.36
N VAL A 201 10.03 -7.24 1.65
CA VAL A 201 10.75 -6.41 0.67
C VAL A 201 11.99 -7.14 0.15
N SER A 202 12.75 -7.77 1.04
CA SER A 202 13.95 -8.55 0.68
C SER A 202 13.59 -9.74 -0.21
N LEU A 203 12.49 -10.44 0.08
CA LEU A 203 11.97 -11.53 -0.76
C LEU A 203 11.52 -11.02 -2.13
N LEU A 204 10.80 -9.88 -2.19
CA LEU A 204 10.40 -9.25 -3.46
C LEU A 204 11.62 -8.91 -4.32
N LEU A 205 12.66 -8.35 -3.71
CA LEU A 205 13.92 -8.03 -4.39
C LEU A 205 14.73 -9.27 -4.77
N PHE A 206 14.73 -10.33 -3.96
CA PHE A 206 15.47 -11.55 -4.26
C PHE A 206 14.82 -12.33 -5.41
N PHE A 207 13.50 -12.45 -5.40
CA PHE A 207 12.74 -13.20 -6.40
C PHE A 207 12.35 -12.38 -7.63
N TRP A 208 12.79 -11.12 -7.73
CA TRP A 208 12.39 -10.21 -8.81
C TRP A 208 12.67 -10.76 -10.22
N LYS A 209 13.86 -11.31 -10.48
CA LYS A 209 14.22 -11.93 -11.77
C LYS A 209 13.31 -13.09 -12.14
N ARG A 210 12.85 -13.85 -11.14
CA ARG A 210 11.96 -15.00 -11.35
C ARG A 210 10.51 -14.57 -11.56
N MET A 211 10.07 -13.47 -10.94
CA MET A 211 8.72 -12.93 -11.11
C MET A 211 8.55 -12.11 -12.39
N THR A 212 9.63 -11.60 -12.97
CA THR A 212 9.61 -10.68 -14.13
C THR A 212 9.83 -11.35 -15.50
N GLY A 213 10.08 -12.67 -15.52
CA GLY A 213 10.37 -13.41 -16.77
C GLY A 213 9.13 -13.73 -17.62
N GLU A 214 9.33 -14.21 -18.86
CA GLU A 214 8.27 -14.50 -19.84
C GLU A 214 7.16 -15.46 -19.34
N LYS A 215 7.40 -16.20 -18.25
CA LYS A 215 6.47 -17.16 -17.64
C LYS A 215 5.93 -16.73 -16.26
N SER A 216 5.78 -15.43 -16.02
CA SER A 216 5.24 -14.91 -14.74
C SER A 216 3.89 -15.52 -14.37
N MET A 217 3.01 -15.75 -15.35
CA MET A 217 1.68 -16.33 -15.12
C MET A 217 1.75 -17.79 -14.65
N ASP A 218 2.64 -18.61 -15.23
CA ASP A 218 2.82 -20.01 -14.83
C ASP A 218 3.35 -20.11 -13.40
N ILE A 219 4.25 -19.20 -13.03
CA ILE A 219 4.80 -19.11 -11.67
C ILE A 219 3.69 -18.71 -10.70
N PHE A 220 2.88 -17.72 -11.06
CA PHE A 220 1.74 -17.29 -10.27
C PHE A 220 0.73 -18.43 -10.03
N MET A 221 0.37 -19.16 -11.09
CA MET A 221 -0.55 -20.31 -10.99
C MET A 221 -0.02 -21.43 -10.08
N LYS A 222 1.30 -21.63 -9.99
CA LYS A 222 1.92 -22.60 -9.08
C LYS A 222 1.97 -22.13 -7.63
N ILE A 223 2.25 -20.85 -7.40
CA ILE A 223 2.36 -20.27 -6.05
C ILE A 223 0.98 -20.08 -5.43
N TYR A 224 -0.02 -19.75 -6.23
CA TYR A 224 -1.38 -19.47 -5.77
C TYR A 224 -1.99 -20.56 -4.86
N PRO A 225 -2.04 -21.86 -5.23
CA PRO A 225 -2.61 -22.89 -4.37
C PRO A 225 -1.80 -23.09 -3.07
N VAL A 226 -0.47 -22.94 -3.13
CA VAL A 226 0.38 -23.02 -1.94
C VAL A 226 0.04 -21.88 -0.97
N ARG A 227 -0.12 -20.66 -1.47
CA ARG A 227 -0.52 -19.50 -0.67
C ARG A 227 -1.92 -19.68 -0.07
N LEU A 228 -2.86 -20.22 -0.85
CA LEU A 228 -4.22 -20.51 -0.38
C LEU A 228 -4.22 -21.53 0.77
N ALA A 229 -3.43 -22.61 0.65
CA ALA A 229 -3.27 -23.58 1.73
C ALA A 229 -2.67 -22.94 2.99
N PHE A 230 -1.68 -22.05 2.83
CA PHE A 230 -1.08 -21.34 3.95
C PHE A 230 -2.07 -20.39 4.66
N ASN A 231 -3.00 -19.76 3.94
CA ASN A 231 -4.05 -18.95 4.58
C ASN A 231 -4.93 -19.75 5.53
N LEU A 232 -5.22 -21.02 5.22
CA LEU A 232 -6.00 -21.88 6.11
C LEU A 232 -5.24 -22.14 7.41
N VAL A 233 -3.94 -22.42 7.30
CA VAL A 233 -3.06 -22.58 8.47
C VAL A 233 -3.00 -21.30 9.30
N ALA A 234 -2.82 -20.15 8.66
CA ALA A 234 -2.82 -18.85 9.34
C ALA A 234 -4.16 -18.55 10.03
N SER A 235 -5.29 -18.92 9.42
CA SER A 235 -6.62 -18.76 10.01
C SER A 235 -6.80 -19.63 11.25
N VAL A 236 -6.32 -20.88 11.22
CA VAL A 236 -6.30 -21.77 12.39
C VAL A 236 -5.40 -21.19 13.48
N PHE A 237 -4.22 -20.66 13.13
CA PHE A 237 -3.32 -20.01 14.07
C PHE A 237 -3.95 -18.78 14.75
N ILE A 238 -4.68 -17.95 14.02
CA ILE A 238 -5.38 -16.80 14.59
C ILE A 238 -6.50 -17.27 15.53
N TRP A 239 -7.23 -18.32 15.15
CA TRP A 239 -8.25 -18.91 16.00
C TRP A 239 -7.66 -19.49 17.29
N SER A 240 -6.54 -20.23 17.23
CA SER A 240 -5.89 -20.77 18.42
C SER A 240 -5.30 -19.67 19.32
N THR A 241 -4.68 -18.65 18.72
CA THR A 241 -4.16 -17.49 19.45
C THR A 241 -5.28 -16.74 20.18
N ALA A 242 -6.46 -16.61 19.54
CA ALA A 242 -7.63 -16.03 20.16
C ALA A 242 -8.13 -16.84 21.38
N GLN A 243 -8.12 -18.17 21.29
CA GLN A 243 -8.52 -19.04 22.39
C GLN A 243 -7.54 -18.98 23.57
N MET A 244 -6.23 -18.99 23.29
CA MET A 244 -5.19 -18.84 24.32
C MET A 244 -5.28 -17.48 25.05
N LEU A 245 -5.58 -16.39 24.33
CA LEU A 245 -5.78 -15.06 24.93
C LEU A 245 -7.06 -14.95 25.77
N MET A 246 -8.11 -15.70 25.44
CA MET A 246 -9.35 -15.77 26.23
C MET A 246 -9.27 -16.72 27.44
N GLY A 247 -8.15 -17.43 27.63
CA GLY A 247 -7.97 -18.37 28.75
C GLY A 247 -8.86 -19.63 28.67
N LEU A 248 -9.34 -19.99 27.48
CA LEU A 248 -10.07 -21.24 27.24
C LEU A 248 -9.06 -22.33 26.83
N ASP A 249 -9.04 -23.44 27.59
CA ASP A 249 -8.24 -24.61 27.27
C ASP A 249 -8.53 -25.08 25.84
N VAL A 250 -7.46 -25.23 25.07
CA VAL A 250 -7.50 -25.71 23.68
C VAL A 250 -7.83 -27.21 23.72
N PRO A 251 -8.93 -27.67 23.10
CA PRO A 251 -9.21 -29.10 22.99
C PRO A 251 -8.22 -29.81 22.06
#